data_AF-A0A3R6DK99-F1
#
_entry.id   AF-A0A3R6DK99-F1
#
_cell.length_a   1.000
_cell.length_b   1.000
_cell.length_c   1.000
_cell.angle_alpha   90.00
_cell.angle_beta   90.00
_cell.angle_gamma   90.00
#
_symmetry.space_group_name_H-M   'P 1'
#
loop_
_entity.id
_entity.type
_entity.pdbx_description
1 polymer ?
#
loop_
_entity_poly.entity_id
_entity_poly.type
_entity_poly.pdbx_seq_one_letter_code
_entity_poly.pdbx_strand_id
1 'polypeptide(L)'
;MSNSLAEVHPELVSEWSEKNLPLTPDDITFGSNKKVWWKGACGHEWKTSVKARSNGEKCPICSGARVIAGINDLATLEPLLEKQWSEKNKIKPTEVSIGSHKKVIWRCEKGHEWEAAVKSRTINKTGCPYCSHNKVLAGFNDLAMLLPDIATEWSERNYPLLPTQVMATCGTINLDYRSLYHHFENGCFMADCQAVVEIKNDLIRTMGECRDVTDQYQTGRSAYLRLGQLFMRLFAGLL
;
A
#
# COMPACT_ATOMS: atom_id res chain seq x y z
N MET A 1 38.77 -6.16 -30.17
CA MET A 1 37.47 -5.69 -29.65
C MET A 1 37.64 -4.22 -29.34
N SER A 2 36.85 -3.35 -29.98
CA SER A 2 36.88 -1.93 -29.67
C SER A 2 35.98 -1.69 -28.45
N ASN A 3 36.40 -0.73 -27.62
CA ASN A 3 35.70 -0.36 -26.38
C ASN A 3 35.01 1.00 -26.56
N SER A 4 34.69 1.37 -27.81
CA SER A 4 34.01 2.63 -28.13
C SER A 4 32.60 2.64 -27.53
N LEU A 5 32.07 3.83 -27.29
CA LEU A 5 30.71 4.00 -26.80
C LEU A 5 29.70 3.46 -27.82
N ALA A 6 29.92 3.72 -29.11
CA ALA A 6 29.02 3.29 -30.19
C ALA A 6 28.88 1.77 -30.28
N GLU A 7 29.98 1.02 -30.11
CA GLU A 7 29.97 -0.44 -30.20
C GLU A 7 29.38 -1.10 -28.95
N VAL A 8 29.70 -0.58 -27.77
CA VAL A 8 29.30 -1.20 -26.49
C VAL A 8 27.89 -0.78 -26.07
N HIS A 9 27.49 0.46 -26.38
CA HIS A 9 26.20 1.05 -26.01
C HIS A 9 25.54 1.76 -27.21
N PRO A 10 25.12 1.03 -28.25
CA PRO A 10 24.49 1.61 -29.43
C PRO A 10 23.20 2.39 -29.11
N GLU A 11 22.51 2.05 -28.02
CA GLU A 11 21.34 2.79 -27.54
C GLU A 11 21.66 4.24 -27.15
N LEU A 12 22.87 4.50 -26.65
CA LEU A 12 23.31 5.82 -26.20
C LEU A 12 23.72 6.73 -27.37
N VAL A 13 23.99 6.18 -28.54
CA VAL A 13 24.30 6.97 -29.76
C VAL A 13 23.12 7.88 -30.13
N SER A 14 21.89 7.40 -29.96
CA SER A 14 20.67 8.18 -30.22
C SER A 14 20.49 9.37 -29.26
N GLU A 15 21.13 9.31 -28.09
CA GLU A 15 21.12 10.38 -27.09
C GLU A 15 22.34 11.33 -27.26
N TRP A 16 23.24 11.11 -28.22
CA TRP A 16 24.41 11.97 -28.41
C TRP A 16 24.03 13.33 -29.02
N SER A 17 24.42 14.42 -28.39
CA SER A 17 24.13 15.76 -28.91
C SER A 17 25.13 16.18 -30.01
N GLU A 18 24.64 16.88 -31.03
CA GLU A 18 25.44 17.52 -32.08
C GLU A 18 26.42 18.56 -31.50
N LYS A 19 26.20 19.07 -30.28
CA LYS A 19 27.10 19.99 -29.58
C LYS A 19 28.47 19.40 -29.25
N ASN A 20 28.64 18.09 -29.39
CA ASN A 20 29.90 17.42 -29.15
C ASN A 20 30.83 17.44 -30.35
N LEU A 21 30.36 17.83 -31.54
CA LEU A 21 31.18 17.89 -32.75
C LEU A 21 32.47 18.71 -32.50
N PRO A 22 33.62 18.24 -32.99
CA PRO A 22 33.81 17.09 -33.90
C PRO A 22 33.88 15.71 -33.22
N LEU A 23 33.68 15.60 -31.91
CA LEU A 23 33.76 14.32 -31.19
C LEU A 23 32.52 13.45 -31.45
N THR A 24 32.74 12.22 -31.91
CA THR A 24 31.69 11.23 -32.15
C THR A 24 31.68 10.12 -31.08
N PRO A 25 30.59 9.34 -30.97
CA PRO A 25 30.53 8.16 -30.10
C PRO A 25 31.58 7.08 -30.42
N ASP A 26 32.11 7.05 -31.65
CA ASP A 26 33.17 6.12 -32.07
C ASP A 26 34.55 6.54 -31.53
N ASP A 27 34.76 7.84 -31.28
CA ASP A 27 36.03 8.42 -30.84
C ASP A 27 36.28 8.32 -29.32
N ILE A 28 35.34 7.77 -28.56
CA ILE A 28 35.38 7.77 -27.09
C ILE A 28 34.96 6.43 -26.50
N THR A 29 35.65 6.01 -25.43
CA THR A 29 35.30 4.76 -24.74
C THR A 29 34.13 4.93 -23.78
N PHE A 30 33.33 3.88 -23.60
CA PHE A 30 32.16 3.89 -22.71
C PHE A 30 32.49 4.20 -21.24
N GLY A 31 33.75 3.96 -20.82
CA GLY A 31 34.24 4.24 -19.46
C GLY A 31 34.87 5.63 -19.25
N SER A 32 34.81 6.52 -20.25
CA SER A 32 35.46 7.83 -20.20
C SER A 32 34.81 8.80 -19.21
N ASN A 33 35.62 9.51 -18.41
CA ASN A 33 35.13 10.56 -17.51
C ASN A 33 34.86 11.90 -18.23
N LYS A 34 35.07 12.00 -19.55
CA LYS A 34 34.84 13.23 -20.32
C LYS A 34 33.37 13.60 -20.28
N LYS A 35 33.06 14.83 -19.86
CA LYS A 35 31.70 15.38 -19.83
C LYS A 35 31.31 15.89 -21.21
N VAL A 36 30.27 15.29 -21.77
CA VAL A 36 29.71 15.58 -23.10
C VAL A 36 28.23 15.92 -22.97
N TRP A 37 27.65 16.49 -24.03
CA TRP A 37 26.24 16.82 -24.09
C TRP A 37 25.42 15.62 -24.56
N TRP A 38 24.34 15.36 -23.86
CA TRP A 38 23.35 14.32 -24.15
C TRP A 38 22.01 14.97 -24.41
N LYS A 39 21.18 14.37 -25.27
CA LYS A 39 19.84 14.83 -25.63
C LYS A 39 18.81 13.79 -25.20
N GLY A 40 17.85 14.23 -24.39
CA GLY A 40 16.93 13.31 -23.71
C GLY A 40 15.73 13.02 -24.57
N ALA A 41 14.97 11.99 -24.23
CA ALA A 41 13.67 11.73 -24.85
C ALA A 41 12.70 12.92 -24.69
N CYS A 42 12.84 13.71 -23.61
CA CYS A 42 12.10 14.96 -23.44
C CYS A 42 12.63 16.14 -24.28
N GLY A 43 13.60 15.92 -25.17
CA GLY A 43 14.24 16.94 -26.00
C GLY A 43 15.27 17.82 -25.28
N HIS A 44 15.35 17.75 -23.95
CA HIS A 44 16.31 18.55 -23.18
C HIS A 44 17.73 18.03 -23.32
N GLU A 45 18.68 18.95 -23.49
CA GLU A 45 20.09 18.63 -23.51
C GLU A 45 20.74 18.86 -22.15
N TRP A 46 21.51 17.88 -21.67
CA TRP A 46 22.22 17.97 -20.40
C TRP A 46 23.66 17.47 -20.52
N LYS A 47 24.54 17.91 -19.61
CA LYS A 47 25.96 17.58 -19.64
C LYS A 47 26.31 16.59 -18.53
N THR A 48 26.77 15.39 -18.87
CA THR A 48 27.34 14.42 -17.92
C THR A 48 28.48 13.64 -18.56
N SER A 49 29.24 12.88 -17.75
CA SER A 49 30.34 12.05 -18.24
C SER A 49 29.83 10.83 -19.01
N VAL A 50 30.60 10.35 -19.99
CA VAL A 50 30.28 9.11 -20.71
C VAL A 50 30.14 7.94 -19.76
N LYS A 51 31.08 7.77 -18.82
CA LYS A 51 31.03 6.74 -17.79
C LYS A 51 29.73 6.76 -16.99
N ALA A 52 29.30 7.93 -16.53
CA ALA A 52 28.07 8.05 -15.74
C ALA A 52 26.82 7.72 -16.59
N ARG A 53 26.79 8.17 -17.85
CA ARG A 53 25.71 7.80 -18.78
C ARG A 53 25.69 6.30 -19.05
N SER A 54 26.83 5.68 -19.36
CA SER A 54 26.98 4.23 -19.57
C SER A 54 26.54 3.44 -18.33
N ASN A 55 26.78 3.96 -17.13
CA ASN A 55 26.31 3.38 -15.87
C ASN A 55 24.80 3.59 -15.58
N GLY A 56 24.06 4.22 -16.50
CA GLY A 56 22.61 4.37 -16.42
C GLY A 56 22.11 5.72 -15.89
N GLU A 57 22.95 6.74 -15.71
CA GLU A 57 22.48 8.08 -15.36
C GLU A 57 21.54 8.62 -16.45
N LYS A 58 20.35 9.07 -16.07
CA LYS A 58 19.33 9.54 -17.02
C LYS A 58 19.29 11.07 -17.08
N CYS A 59 18.63 11.60 -18.12
CA CYS A 59 18.29 13.02 -18.19
C CYS A 59 17.65 13.48 -16.87
N PRO A 60 18.12 14.59 -16.24
CA PRO A 60 17.64 15.03 -14.93
C PRO A 60 16.14 15.41 -14.93
N ILE A 61 15.58 15.77 -16.08
CA ILE A 61 14.15 16.03 -16.23
C ILE A 61 13.40 14.70 -16.37
N CYS A 62 13.84 13.82 -17.27
CA CYS A 62 13.16 12.52 -17.45
C CYS A 62 13.19 11.66 -16.17
N SER A 63 14.25 11.77 -15.36
CA SER A 63 14.36 11.07 -14.08
C SER A 63 13.59 11.74 -12.94
N GLY A 64 13.06 12.95 -13.16
CA GLY A 64 12.37 13.73 -12.13
C GLY A 64 13.28 14.35 -11.07
N ALA A 65 14.60 14.33 -11.28
CA ALA A 65 15.59 14.98 -10.42
C ALA A 65 15.53 16.52 -10.51
N ARG A 66 15.12 17.05 -11.67
CA ARG A 66 14.80 18.45 -11.89
C ARG A 66 13.37 18.56 -12.44
N VAL A 67 12.53 19.35 -11.78
CA VAL A 67 11.14 19.57 -12.19
C VAL A 67 11.06 20.82 -13.06
N ILE A 68 10.32 20.71 -14.17
CA ILE A 68 9.96 21.81 -15.06
C ILE A 68 8.45 21.75 -15.27
N ALA A 69 7.78 22.84 -14.91
CA ALA A 69 6.34 23.01 -15.10
C ALA A 69 5.97 22.87 -16.58
N GLY A 70 4.89 22.14 -16.87
CA GLY A 70 4.43 21.84 -18.22
C GLY A 70 5.13 20.66 -18.89
N ILE A 71 6.12 20.02 -18.24
CA ILE A 71 6.89 18.91 -18.82
C ILE A 71 6.80 17.66 -17.96
N ASN A 72 7.28 17.72 -16.72
CA ASN A 72 7.44 16.55 -15.86
C ASN A 72 6.97 16.79 -14.41
N ASP A 73 6.26 17.88 -14.17
CA ASP A 73 5.65 18.18 -12.89
C ASP A 73 4.36 17.37 -12.69
N LEU A 74 3.89 17.31 -11.43
CA LEU A 74 2.73 16.54 -11.06
C LEU A 74 1.44 17.05 -11.70
N ALA A 75 1.24 18.35 -11.81
CA ALA A 75 0.01 18.90 -12.38
C ALA A 75 -0.13 18.47 -13.85
N THR A 76 0.96 18.56 -14.61
CA THR A 76 0.99 18.14 -16.01
C THR A 76 0.76 16.65 -16.18
N LEU A 77 1.41 15.81 -15.37
CA LEU A 77 1.38 14.35 -15.55
C LEU A 77 0.17 13.66 -14.89
N GLU A 78 -0.39 14.24 -13.82
CA GLU A 78 -1.44 13.61 -13.01
C GLU A 78 -2.57 14.63 -12.66
N PRO A 79 -3.34 15.11 -13.66
CA PRO A 79 -4.34 16.16 -13.47
C PRO A 79 -5.50 15.77 -12.54
N LEU A 80 -5.78 14.48 -12.39
CA LEU A 80 -6.77 14.01 -11.40
C LEU A 80 -6.25 14.09 -9.96
N LEU A 81 -4.95 13.92 -9.75
CA LEU A 81 -4.33 14.07 -8.44
C LEU A 81 -4.10 15.54 -8.10
N GLU A 82 -3.86 16.40 -9.09
CA GLU A 82 -3.84 17.86 -8.90
C GLU A 82 -5.12 18.35 -8.22
N LYS A 83 -6.29 17.85 -8.63
CA LYS A 83 -7.59 18.19 -8.00
C LYS A 83 -7.68 17.78 -6.53
N GLN A 84 -6.84 16.84 -6.09
CA GLN A 84 -6.77 16.38 -4.71
C GLN A 84 -5.67 17.09 -3.92
N TRP A 85 -4.99 18.08 -4.49
CA TRP A 85 -4.00 18.87 -3.81
C TRP A 85 -4.68 19.85 -2.84
N SER A 86 -4.33 19.79 -1.56
CA SER A 86 -4.89 20.76 -0.59
C SER A 86 -4.24 22.13 -0.78
N GLU A 87 -5.06 23.18 -0.69
CA GLU A 87 -4.63 24.58 -0.68
C GLU A 87 -3.74 24.93 0.53
N LYS A 88 -3.74 24.09 1.57
CA LYS A 88 -2.91 24.25 2.77
C LYS A 88 -1.42 24.01 2.51
N ASN A 89 -1.07 23.45 1.35
CA ASN A 89 0.32 23.19 0.99
C ASN A 89 1.05 24.48 0.63
N LYS A 90 2.29 24.61 1.12
CA LYS A 90 3.18 25.72 0.77
C LYS A 90 3.81 25.59 -0.62
N ILE A 91 3.85 24.37 -1.16
CA ILE A 91 4.41 24.04 -2.47
C ILE A 91 3.28 23.73 -3.45
N LYS A 92 3.49 24.11 -4.72
CA LYS A 92 2.54 23.86 -5.81
C LYS A 92 2.76 22.49 -6.44
N PRO A 93 1.71 21.88 -7.03
CA PRO A 93 1.85 20.63 -7.76
C PRO A 93 2.81 20.76 -8.97
N THR A 94 2.98 21.97 -9.52
CA THR A 94 3.94 22.27 -10.59
C THR A 94 5.41 22.28 -10.16
N GLU A 95 5.69 22.18 -8.86
CA GLU A 95 7.05 22.24 -8.27
C GLU A 95 7.58 20.88 -7.82
N VAL A 96 6.83 19.81 -8.07
CA VAL A 96 7.19 18.44 -7.68
C VAL A 96 7.05 17.47 -8.84
N SER A 97 7.95 16.50 -8.93
CA SER A 97 7.79 15.37 -9.86
C SER A 97 6.90 14.30 -9.24
N ILE A 98 6.34 13.43 -10.08
CA ILE A 98 5.53 12.29 -9.64
C ILE A 98 6.30 11.33 -8.71
N GLY A 99 7.64 11.25 -8.82
CA GLY A 99 8.48 10.41 -7.96
C GLY A 99 8.86 11.05 -6.62
N SER A 100 8.38 12.26 -6.32
CA SER A 100 8.85 13.01 -5.16
C SER A 100 8.51 12.33 -3.83
N HIS A 101 9.48 12.34 -2.91
CA HIS A 101 9.31 11.89 -1.53
C HIS A 101 8.73 12.98 -0.61
N LYS A 102 8.53 14.21 -1.12
CA LYS A 102 7.94 15.30 -0.34
C LYS A 102 6.54 14.91 0.13
N LYS A 103 6.29 15.08 1.43
CA LYS A 103 4.97 14.90 2.02
C LYS A 103 4.17 16.18 1.87
N VAL A 104 2.93 16.01 1.40
CA VAL A 104 1.97 17.09 1.19
C VAL A 104 0.61 16.67 1.72
N ILE A 105 -0.25 17.64 1.95
CA ILE A 105 -1.62 17.43 2.39
C ILE A 105 -2.48 17.18 1.14
N TRP A 106 -3.14 16.03 1.11
CA TRP A 106 -4.10 15.65 0.11
C TRP A 106 -5.50 15.85 0.65
N ARG A 107 -6.45 16.17 -0.24
CA ARG A 107 -7.87 16.28 0.06
C ARG A 107 -8.67 15.45 -0.94
N CYS A 108 -9.49 14.51 -0.45
CA CYS A 108 -10.35 13.72 -1.34
C CYS A 108 -11.68 14.43 -1.60
N GLU A 109 -12.50 13.88 -2.49
CA GLU A 109 -13.82 14.43 -2.84
C GLU A 109 -14.79 14.48 -1.64
N LYS A 110 -14.67 13.54 -0.70
CA LYS A 110 -15.42 13.56 0.58
C LYS A 110 -14.91 14.63 1.57
N GLY A 111 -13.88 15.38 1.20
CA GLY A 111 -13.32 16.47 2.00
C GLY A 111 -12.30 16.05 3.06
N HIS A 112 -11.99 14.76 3.18
CA HIS A 112 -10.98 14.31 4.15
C HIS A 112 -9.58 14.77 3.75
N GLU A 113 -8.82 15.23 4.74
CA GLU A 113 -7.43 15.64 4.55
C GLU A 113 -6.44 14.70 5.22
N TRP A 114 -5.37 14.35 4.51
CA TRP A 114 -4.30 13.52 5.05
C TRP A 114 -2.95 13.86 4.45
N GLU A 115 -1.89 13.62 5.21
CA GLU A 115 -0.52 13.78 4.73
C GLU A 115 -0.02 12.50 4.06
N ALA A 116 0.52 12.61 2.85
CA ALA A 116 1.21 11.51 2.17
C ALA A 116 2.31 12.02 1.24
N ALA A 117 3.33 11.20 1.01
CA ALA A 117 4.34 11.49 0.01
C ALA A 117 3.73 11.48 -1.40
N VAL A 118 4.21 12.36 -2.27
CA VAL A 118 3.74 12.45 -3.67
C VAL A 118 3.82 11.10 -4.38
N LYS A 119 4.97 10.43 -4.32
CA LYS A 119 5.18 9.09 -4.90
C LYS A 119 4.16 8.05 -4.44
N SER A 120 3.64 8.16 -3.21
CA SER A 120 2.67 7.18 -2.70
C SER A 120 1.34 7.29 -3.47
N ARG A 121 0.94 8.50 -3.85
CA ARG A 121 -0.29 8.75 -4.59
C ARG A 121 -0.14 8.48 -6.09
N THR A 122 0.98 8.89 -6.66
CA THR A 122 1.23 8.85 -8.11
C THR A 122 1.75 7.49 -8.58
N ILE A 123 2.69 6.87 -7.86
CA ILE A 123 3.33 5.60 -8.24
C ILE A 123 2.66 4.43 -7.52
N ASN A 124 2.55 4.49 -6.19
CA ASN A 124 1.94 3.39 -5.42
C ASN A 124 0.40 3.40 -5.49
N LYS A 125 -0.19 4.41 -6.14
CA LYS A 125 -1.63 4.58 -6.34
C LYS A 125 -2.46 4.44 -5.05
N THR A 126 -1.89 4.85 -3.91
CA THR A 126 -2.64 4.86 -2.64
C THR A 126 -3.68 5.97 -2.62
N GLY A 127 -4.77 5.76 -1.89
CA GLY A 127 -5.90 6.69 -1.79
C GLY A 127 -6.00 7.38 -0.44
N CYS A 128 -7.20 7.90 -0.17
CA CYS A 128 -7.55 8.43 1.14
C CYS A 128 -7.60 7.28 2.17
N PRO A 129 -6.80 7.33 3.26
CA PRO A 129 -6.73 6.24 4.22
C PRO A 129 -8.03 6.06 5.01
N TYR A 130 -8.83 7.11 5.12
CA TYR A 130 -10.14 7.05 5.78
C TYR A 130 -11.18 6.39 4.88
N CYS A 131 -11.24 6.76 3.60
CA CYS A 131 -12.15 6.13 2.64
C CYS A 131 -11.83 4.65 2.39
N SER A 132 -10.57 4.25 2.56
CA SER A 132 -10.14 2.86 2.40
C SER A 132 -10.09 2.10 3.73
N HIS A 133 -10.61 2.67 4.84
CA HIS A 133 -10.65 2.04 6.16
C HIS A 133 -9.28 1.57 6.71
N ASN A 134 -8.20 2.19 6.24
CA ASN A 134 -6.85 1.97 6.77
C ASN A 134 -6.56 2.88 7.98
N LYS A 135 -7.41 3.88 8.22
CA LYS A 135 -7.35 4.78 9.37
C LYS A 135 -8.75 5.20 9.80
N VAL A 136 -8.94 5.29 11.11
CA VAL A 136 -10.18 5.80 11.72
C VAL A 136 -10.21 7.33 11.65
N LEU A 137 -11.37 7.87 11.28
CA LEU A 137 -11.75 9.26 11.33
C LEU A 137 -13.08 9.36 12.08
N ALA A 138 -13.04 9.96 13.27
CA ALA A 138 -14.20 10.17 14.10
C ALA A 138 -15.28 11.00 13.36
N GLY A 139 -16.53 10.58 13.47
CA GLY A 139 -17.68 11.12 12.75
C GLY A 139 -17.80 10.65 11.30
N PHE A 140 -16.97 9.71 10.84
CA PHE A 140 -17.02 9.21 9.46
C PHE A 140 -17.05 7.69 9.38
N ASN A 141 -15.98 7.02 9.83
CA ASN A 141 -15.85 5.57 9.71
C ASN A 141 -15.56 4.89 11.06
N ASP A 142 -15.73 5.59 12.18
CA ASP A 142 -15.59 5.00 13.50
C ASP A 142 -16.82 4.15 13.90
N LEU A 143 -16.64 3.29 14.91
CA LEU A 143 -17.66 2.38 15.41
C LEU A 143 -18.91 3.12 15.87
N ALA A 144 -18.76 4.26 16.56
CA ALA A 144 -19.90 5.02 17.06
C ALA A 144 -20.76 5.60 15.92
N MET A 145 -20.11 6.04 14.84
CA MET A 145 -20.78 6.55 13.66
C MET A 145 -21.47 5.46 12.84
N LEU A 146 -20.79 4.33 12.62
CA LEU A 146 -21.30 3.28 11.73
C LEU A 146 -22.27 2.31 12.42
N LEU A 147 -22.09 2.05 13.72
CA LEU A 147 -22.81 1.02 14.48
C LEU A 147 -23.13 1.53 15.91
N PRO A 148 -24.03 2.53 16.04
CA PRO A 148 -24.33 3.18 17.32
C PRO A 148 -24.86 2.19 18.37
N ASP A 149 -25.69 1.22 17.96
CA ASP A 149 -26.21 0.19 18.86
C ASP A 149 -25.08 -0.62 19.49
N ILE A 150 -24.10 -1.04 18.67
CA ILE A 150 -22.93 -1.80 19.16
C ILE A 150 -22.01 -0.92 20.01
N ALA A 151 -21.87 0.36 19.66
CA ALA A 151 -21.11 1.30 20.48
C ALA A 151 -21.72 1.51 21.87
N THR A 152 -23.04 1.33 22.04
CA THR A 152 -23.68 1.38 23.37
C THR A 152 -23.34 0.19 24.26
N GLU A 153 -22.94 -0.93 23.67
CA GLU A 153 -22.49 -2.13 24.37
C GLU A 153 -20.99 -2.07 24.72
N TRP A 154 -20.31 -0.95 24.44
CA TRP A 154 -18.87 -0.80 24.67
C TRP A 154 -18.55 -0.86 26.17
N SER A 155 -17.73 -1.85 26.56
CA SER A 155 -17.33 -2.04 27.95
C SER A 155 -16.24 -1.06 28.38
N GLU A 156 -16.38 -0.47 29.57
CA GLU A 156 -15.37 0.37 30.24
C GLU A 156 -13.98 -0.28 30.33
N ARG A 157 -13.91 -1.61 30.36
CA ARG A 157 -12.65 -2.37 30.35
C ARG A 157 -11.79 -2.15 29.09
N ASN A 158 -12.34 -1.55 28.04
CA ASN A 158 -11.62 -1.23 26.81
C ASN A 158 -10.82 0.09 26.90
N TYR A 159 -10.89 0.82 28.02
CA TYR A 159 -10.11 2.03 28.24
C TYR A 159 -8.60 1.77 28.04
N PRO A 160 -7.86 2.64 27.32
CA PRO A 160 -8.23 4.01 26.92
C PRO A 160 -8.92 4.15 25.55
N LEU A 161 -9.33 3.06 24.90
CA LEU A 161 -9.97 3.12 23.59
C LEU A 161 -11.44 3.49 23.69
N LEU A 162 -11.84 4.48 22.89
CA LEU A 162 -13.22 4.91 22.71
C LEU A 162 -13.81 4.34 21.41
N PRO A 163 -15.13 4.13 21.33
CA PRO A 163 -15.81 3.76 20.09
C PRO A 163 -15.51 4.69 18.89
N THR A 164 -15.23 5.97 19.16
CA THR A 164 -14.87 6.96 18.14
C THR A 164 -13.44 6.83 17.59
N GLN A 165 -12.64 5.90 18.14
CA GLN A 165 -11.23 5.69 17.79
C GLN A 165 -10.99 4.33 17.13
N VAL A 166 -12.02 3.52 16.96
CA VAL A 166 -11.94 2.16 16.40
C VAL A 166 -12.90 2.00 15.23
N MET A 167 -12.60 1.04 14.36
CA MET A 167 -13.51 0.57 13.31
C MET A 167 -14.04 -0.80 13.70
N ALA A 168 -15.28 -1.10 13.32
CA ALA A 168 -15.79 -2.47 13.36
C ALA A 168 -15.20 -3.27 12.21
N THR A 169 -14.73 -4.47 12.49
CA THR A 169 -14.32 -5.44 11.47
C THR A 169 -15.02 -6.76 11.75
N CYS A 170 -15.44 -7.46 10.70
CA CYS A 170 -15.92 -8.82 10.81
C CYS A 170 -14.91 -9.72 10.08
N GLY A 171 -14.39 -10.70 10.81
CA GLY A 171 -13.45 -11.68 10.27
C GLY A 171 -13.72 -13.03 10.93
N THR A 172 -13.36 -14.10 10.23
CA THR A 172 -13.42 -15.46 10.76
C THR A 172 -12.14 -15.76 11.53
N ILE A 173 -12.25 -16.10 12.81
CA ILE A 173 -11.16 -16.75 13.54
C ILE A 173 -11.50 -18.24 13.66
N ASN A 174 -10.78 -19.10 12.94
CA ASN A 174 -10.86 -20.54 13.17
C ASN A 174 -9.97 -20.88 14.38
N LEU A 175 -10.57 -21.08 15.54
CA LEU A 175 -9.88 -21.67 16.70
C LEU A 175 -10.00 -23.19 16.61
N ASP A 176 -9.17 -23.79 15.76
CA ASP A 176 -9.11 -25.25 15.68
C ASP A 176 -8.38 -25.81 16.90
N TYR A 177 -9.14 -26.35 17.86
CA TYR A 177 -8.61 -27.07 19.03
C TYR A 177 -8.12 -28.49 18.70
N ARG A 178 -8.26 -28.99 17.46
CA ARG A 178 -7.91 -30.37 17.08
C ARG A 178 -6.44 -30.50 16.69
N SER A 179 -5.85 -29.46 16.12
CA SER A 179 -4.43 -29.36 15.89
C SER A 179 -3.80 -28.49 16.97
N LEU A 180 -2.83 -28.98 17.74
CA LEU A 180 -2.01 -28.16 18.66
C LEU A 180 -1.08 -27.16 17.92
N TYR A 181 -1.47 -26.77 16.70
CA TYR A 181 -0.82 -25.81 15.82
C TYR A 181 -1.82 -24.69 15.51
N HIS A 182 -1.39 -23.45 15.68
CA HIS A 182 -2.10 -22.30 15.13
C HIS A 182 -2.05 -22.38 13.60
N HIS A 183 -3.12 -22.83 12.97
CA HIS A 183 -3.33 -22.59 11.55
C HIS A 183 -3.63 -21.09 11.37
N PHE A 184 -2.68 -20.36 10.79
CA PHE A 184 -2.95 -19.03 10.27
C PHE A 184 -3.75 -19.20 8.98
N GLU A 185 -5.07 -19.33 9.09
CA GLU A 185 -5.94 -19.16 7.92
C GLU A 185 -5.93 -17.69 7.50
N ASN A 186 -5.95 -17.44 6.18
CA ASN A 186 -6.02 -16.09 5.64
C ASN A 186 -7.34 -15.44 6.06
N GLY A 187 -7.31 -14.58 7.08
CA GLY A 187 -8.46 -13.77 7.45
C GLY A 187 -8.87 -12.88 6.29
N CYS A 188 -10.16 -12.92 5.90
CA CYS A 188 -10.71 -11.98 4.95
C CYS A 188 -11.14 -10.71 5.70
N PHE A 189 -10.60 -9.55 5.32
CA PHE A 189 -11.08 -8.26 5.83
C PHE A 189 -12.36 -7.89 5.09
N MET A 190 -13.49 -7.86 5.82
CA MET A 190 -14.78 -7.43 5.30
C MET A 190 -15.23 -6.15 6.03
N ALA A 191 -15.50 -5.11 5.26
CA ALA A 191 -16.05 -3.83 5.74
C ALA A 191 -17.07 -3.30 4.71
N ASP A 192 -18.08 -2.57 5.18
CA ASP A 192 -19.11 -1.91 4.36
C ASP A 192 -19.81 -2.82 3.34
N CYS A 193 -20.05 -4.09 3.67
CA CYS A 193 -20.76 -5.04 2.79
C CYS A 193 -21.85 -5.82 3.52
N GLN A 194 -22.86 -6.26 2.77
CA GLN A 194 -24.01 -7.01 3.29
C GLN A 194 -23.61 -8.29 4.05
N ALA A 195 -22.51 -8.93 3.63
CA ALA A 195 -22.00 -10.14 4.27
C ALA A 195 -21.67 -9.92 5.76
N VAL A 196 -21.19 -8.73 6.17
CA VAL A 196 -20.91 -8.41 7.58
C VAL A 196 -22.18 -8.48 8.43
N VAL A 197 -23.30 -7.95 7.91
CA VAL A 197 -24.60 -7.96 8.60
C VAL A 197 -25.17 -9.37 8.67
N GLU A 198 -25.03 -10.14 7.60
CA GLU A 198 -25.45 -11.55 7.55
C GLU A 198 -24.68 -12.40 8.55
N ILE A 199 -23.36 -12.26 8.63
CA ILE A 199 -22.52 -12.96 9.61
C ILE A 199 -22.93 -12.59 11.04
N LYS A 200 -23.19 -11.31 11.33
CA LYS A 200 -23.71 -10.88 12.64
C LYS A 200 -25.03 -11.57 12.97
N ASN A 201 -26.00 -11.55 12.05
CA ASN A 201 -27.32 -12.12 12.28
C ASN A 201 -27.25 -13.65 12.47
N ASP A 202 -26.40 -14.33 11.70
CA ASP A 202 -26.13 -15.75 11.84
C ASP A 202 -25.51 -16.09 13.21
N LEU A 203 -24.53 -15.29 13.65
CA LEU A 203 -23.93 -15.43 14.98
C LEU A 203 -24.97 -15.25 16.09
N ILE A 204 -25.81 -14.22 16.02
CA ILE A 204 -26.87 -13.98 17.02
C ILE A 204 -27.86 -15.16 17.06
N ARG A 205 -28.29 -15.65 15.90
CA ARG A 205 -29.17 -16.82 15.79
C ARG A 205 -28.51 -18.05 16.44
N THR A 206 -27.26 -18.32 16.09
CA THR A 206 -26.49 -19.45 16.62
C THR A 206 -26.33 -19.34 18.13
N MET A 207 -26.04 -18.16 18.66
CA MET A 207 -25.93 -17.94 20.11
C MET A 207 -27.25 -18.21 20.86
N GLY A 208 -28.41 -18.02 20.21
CA GLY A 208 -29.71 -18.41 20.77
C GLY A 208 -29.94 -19.93 20.85
N GLU A 209 -29.23 -20.70 20.03
CA GLU A 209 -29.25 -22.18 20.05
C GLU A 209 -28.14 -22.75 20.95
N CYS A 210 -27.07 -21.98 21.17
CA CYS A 210 -25.96 -22.35 22.05
C CYS A 210 -26.42 -22.54 23.49
N ARG A 211 -25.77 -23.48 24.18
CA ARG A 211 -25.96 -23.72 25.61
C ARG A 211 -24.63 -23.56 26.32
N ASP A 212 -24.65 -22.93 27.49
CA ASP A 212 -23.45 -22.78 28.30
C ASP A 212 -22.83 -24.15 28.60
N VAL A 213 -21.52 -24.24 28.38
CA VAL A 213 -20.72 -25.39 28.81
C VAL A 213 -20.47 -25.22 30.30
N THR A 214 -21.42 -25.70 31.11
CA THR A 214 -21.35 -25.67 32.57
C THR A 214 -20.63 -26.91 33.12
N ASP A 215 -20.45 -26.98 34.45
CA ASP A 215 -19.87 -28.13 35.15
C ASP A 215 -20.61 -29.46 34.90
N GLN A 216 -21.83 -29.44 34.35
CA GLN A 216 -22.53 -30.63 33.89
C GLN A 216 -21.79 -31.40 32.78
N TYR A 217 -20.89 -30.75 32.04
CA TYR A 217 -20.01 -31.43 31.08
C TYR A 217 -18.84 -32.17 31.76
N GLN A 218 -18.55 -31.88 33.04
CA GLN A 218 -17.56 -32.61 33.84
C GLN A 218 -18.17 -33.89 34.45
N THR A 219 -19.46 -33.86 34.79
CA THR A 219 -20.16 -34.92 35.53
C THR A 219 -21.13 -35.67 34.62
N GLY A 220 -20.63 -36.48 33.69
CA GLY A 220 -21.55 -37.27 32.85
C GLY A 220 -20.99 -38.22 31.81
N ARG A 221 -19.66 -38.35 31.64
CA ARG A 221 -19.14 -39.31 30.66
C ARG A 221 -19.04 -40.70 31.27
N SER A 222 -19.92 -41.61 30.84
CA SER A 222 -19.82 -43.03 31.21
C SER A 222 -18.43 -43.56 30.88
N ALA A 223 -17.95 -44.55 31.64
CA ALA A 223 -16.63 -45.14 31.40
C ALA A 223 -16.48 -45.65 29.96
N TYR A 224 -17.58 -46.13 29.37
CA TYR A 224 -17.66 -46.57 27.98
C TYR A 224 -17.37 -45.42 26.98
N LEU A 225 -17.98 -44.26 27.16
CA LEU A 225 -17.73 -43.09 26.31
C LEU A 225 -16.29 -42.59 26.41
N ARG A 226 -15.69 -42.66 27.61
CA ARG A 226 -14.28 -42.31 27.83
C ARG A 226 -13.32 -43.28 27.13
N LEU A 227 -13.57 -44.58 27.25
CA LEU A 227 -12.80 -45.63 26.56
C LEU A 227 -12.93 -45.52 25.03
N GLY A 228 -14.14 -45.29 24.54
CA GLY A 228 -14.38 -45.06 23.11
C GLY A 228 -13.62 -43.84 22.58
N GLN A 229 -13.61 -42.72 23.31
CA GLN A 229 -12.83 -41.55 22.93
C GLN A 229 -11.31 -41.81 22.92
N LEU A 230 -10.79 -42.54 23.91
CA LEU A 230 -9.37 -42.92 23.94
C LEU A 230 -9.00 -43.80 22.74
N PHE A 231 -9.89 -44.74 22.37
CA PHE A 231 -9.71 -45.57 21.19
C PHE A 231 -9.74 -44.74 19.91
N MET A 232 -10.72 -43.86 19.73
CA MET A 232 -10.80 -42.97 18.55
C MET A 232 -9.58 -42.05 18.45
N ARG A 233 -9.01 -41.59 19.57
CA ARG A 233 -7.80 -40.75 19.58
C ARG A 233 -6.55 -41.45 19.05
N LEU A 234 -6.46 -42.78 19.15
CA LEU A 234 -5.35 -43.54 18.56
C LEU A 234 -5.32 -43.43 17.03
N PHE A 235 -6.49 -43.23 16.40
CA PHE A 235 -6.63 -43.10 14.94
C PHE A 235 -6.84 -41.65 14.48
N ALA A 236 -7.05 -40.71 15.40
CA ALA A 236 -7.39 -39.33 15.06
C ALA A 236 -6.28 -38.59 14.30
N GLY A 237 -5.01 -39.00 14.45
CA GLY A 237 -3.89 -38.43 13.68
C GLY A 237 -3.59 -39.12 12.35
N LEU A 238 -4.38 -40.13 11.97
CA LEU A 238 -4.28 -40.85 10.70
C LEU A 238 -5.32 -40.39 9.66
N LEU A 239 -6.21 -39.47 10.05
CA LEU A 239 -7.22 -38.80 9.23
C LEU A 239 -6.83 -37.33 9.04
#